data_AF-A0A7X9ZDH1-F1
#
_entry.id   AF-A0A7X9ZDH1-F1
#
_cell.length_a   1.000
_cell.length_b   1.000
_cell.length_c   1.000
_cell.angle_alpha   90.00
_cell.angle_beta   90.00
_cell.angle_gamma   90.00
#
_symmetry.space_group_name_H-M   'P 1'
#
loop_
_entity.id
_entity.type
_entity.pdbx_description
1 polymer ?
#
loop_
_entity_poly.entity_id
_entity_poly.type
_entity_poly.pdbx_seq_one_letter_code
_entity_poly.pdbx_strand_id
1 'polypeptide(L)'
;MIDTRTAPYAALLLRVALGVMFLAHGLTKLLVFTLPGTAQFFAKIGFAGWLAYPVTFFEVAAGALLILGIVPRWVAAIAVVQLFVASTVHFGNGWGFGNAGGGWEYPIFLTVAAAVLALLGDGKFALVKSGRG
;
A
#
# COMPACT_ATOMS: atom_id res chain seq x y z
N MET A 1 -1.72 -23.57 14.60
CA MET A 1 -2.04 -24.24 13.32
C MET A 1 -2.73 -23.22 12.40
N ILE A 2 -2.43 -23.22 11.09
CA ILE A 2 -3.16 -22.42 10.08
C ILE A 2 -4.27 -23.31 9.49
N ASP A 3 -5.52 -22.85 9.48
CA ASP A 3 -6.60 -23.57 8.77
C ASP A 3 -6.47 -23.31 7.26
N THR A 4 -6.04 -24.34 6.52
CA THR A 4 -5.77 -24.27 5.09
C THR A 4 -7.03 -24.09 4.24
N ARG A 5 -8.23 -24.33 4.78
CA ARG A 5 -9.50 -24.11 4.08
C ARG A 5 -9.86 -22.64 4.00
N THR A 6 -9.55 -21.87 5.05
CA THR A 6 -9.91 -20.45 5.17
C THR A 6 -8.74 -19.51 4.92
N ALA A 7 -7.49 -19.95 5.10
CA ALA A 7 -6.30 -19.13 4.88
C ALA A 7 -6.24 -18.45 3.49
N PRO A 8 -6.59 -19.10 2.36
CA PRO A 8 -6.63 -18.44 1.06
C PRO A 8 -7.65 -17.29 0.99
N TYR A 9 -8.76 -17.39 1.71
CA TYR A 9 -9.78 -16.34 1.79
C TYR A 9 -9.34 -15.19 2.70
N ALA A 10 -8.61 -15.48 3.79
CA ALA A 10 -8.00 -14.44 4.62
C ALA A 10 -6.99 -13.61 3.82
N ALA A 11 -6.14 -14.27 3.00
CA ALA A 11 -5.22 -13.59 2.10
C ALA A 11 -5.97 -12.76 1.03
N LEU A 12 -7.07 -13.28 0.46
CA LEU A 12 -7.93 -12.52 -0.46
C LEU A 12 -8.49 -11.25 0.21
N LEU A 13 -9.03 -11.37 1.43
CA LEU A 13 -9.60 -10.24 2.17
C LEU A 13 -8.54 -9.16 2.40
N LEU A 14 -7.36 -9.56 2.89
CA LEU A 14 -6.23 -8.65 3.10
C LEU A 14 -5.77 -7.99 1.80
N ARG A 15 -5.67 -8.77 0.72
CA ARG A 15 -5.29 -8.32 -0.62
C ARG A 15 -6.24 -7.26 -1.15
N VAL A 16 -7.56 -7.51 -1.08
CA VAL A 16 -8.56 -6.55 -1.56
C VAL A 16 -8.57 -5.30 -0.69
N ALA A 17 -8.49 -5.43 0.64
CA ALA A 17 -8.44 -4.28 1.54
C ALA A 17 -7.23 -3.37 1.26
N LEU A 18 -6.03 -3.96 1.13
CA LEU A 18 -4.83 -3.22 0.73
C LEU A 18 -5.00 -2.59 -0.65
N GLY A 19 -5.53 -3.33 -1.62
CA GLY A 19 -5.75 -2.82 -2.97
C GLY A 19 -6.70 -1.62 -3.01
N VAL A 20 -7.76 -1.63 -2.22
CA VAL A 20 -8.68 -0.49 -2.06
C VAL A 20 -7.96 0.71 -1.43
N MET A 21 -7.13 0.50 -0.40
CA MET A 21 -6.34 1.59 0.19
C MET A 21 -5.40 2.22 -0.83
N PHE A 22 -4.67 1.40 -1.58
CA PHE A 22 -3.77 1.86 -2.63
C PHE A 22 -4.52 2.65 -3.73
N LEU A 23 -5.66 2.14 -4.21
CA LEU A 23 -6.49 2.87 -5.17
C LEU A 23 -7.01 4.20 -4.60
N ALA A 24 -7.54 4.21 -3.38
CA ALA A 24 -8.06 5.41 -2.76
C ALA A 24 -6.99 6.50 -2.62
N HIS A 25 -5.79 6.13 -2.15
CA HIS A 25 -4.67 7.07 -2.00
C HIS A 25 -4.14 7.55 -3.37
N GLY A 26 -3.97 6.65 -4.33
CA GLY A 26 -3.49 6.99 -5.67
C GLY A 26 -4.48 7.89 -6.42
N LEU A 27 -5.78 7.57 -6.37
CA LEU A 27 -6.82 8.39 -6.99
C LEU A 27 -6.99 9.74 -6.28
N THR A 28 -6.81 9.82 -4.97
CA THR A 28 -6.79 11.12 -4.27
C THR A 28 -5.64 12.00 -4.78
N LYS A 29 -4.45 11.43 -4.98
CA LYS A 29 -3.32 12.16 -5.57
C LYS A 29 -3.58 12.61 -7.00
N LEU A 30 -4.26 11.81 -7.82
CA LEU A 30 -4.59 12.17 -9.20
C LEU A 30 -5.73 13.18 -9.32
N LEU A 31 -6.84 12.93 -8.63
CA LEU A 31 -8.12 13.59 -8.88
C LEU A 31 -8.42 14.74 -7.91
N VAL A 32 -7.85 14.71 -6.70
CA VAL A 32 -8.11 15.71 -5.65
C VAL A 32 -6.91 16.66 -5.52
N PHE A 33 -5.73 16.12 -5.22
CA PHE A 33 -4.53 16.95 -5.08
C PHE A 33 -3.91 17.33 -6.42
N THR A 34 -4.13 16.55 -7.46
CA THR A 34 -3.37 16.55 -8.72
C THR A 34 -1.90 16.20 -8.54
N LEU A 35 -1.22 15.80 -9.63
CA LEU A 35 0.21 15.48 -9.59
C LEU A 35 1.08 16.69 -9.16
N PRO A 36 0.86 17.92 -9.66
CA PRO A 36 1.57 19.10 -9.17
C PRO A 36 1.34 19.38 -7.69
N GLY A 37 0.10 19.27 -7.20
CA GLY A 37 -0.20 19.49 -5.77
C GLY A 37 0.45 18.43 -4.87
N THR A 38 0.45 17.18 -5.30
CA THR A 38 1.18 16.09 -4.61
C THR A 38 2.68 16.34 -4.59
N ALA A 39 3.26 16.83 -5.70
CA ALA A 39 4.69 17.17 -5.77
C ALA A 39 5.06 18.30 -4.80
N GLN A 40 4.21 19.33 -4.68
CA GLN A 40 4.38 20.39 -3.69
C GLN A 40 4.26 19.88 -2.26
N PHE A 41 3.30 19.00 -1.98
CA PHE A 41 3.15 18.36 -0.68
C PHE A 41 4.39 17.54 -0.31
N PHE A 42 4.91 16.72 -1.24
CA PHE A 42 6.14 15.94 -1.02
C PHE A 42 7.33 16.83 -0.70
N ALA A 43 7.53 17.92 -1.45
CA ALA A 43 8.58 18.90 -1.18
C ALA A 43 8.45 19.49 0.24
N LYS A 44 7.23 19.80 0.69
CA LYS A 44 6.97 20.34 2.03
C LYS A 44 7.32 19.38 3.16
N ILE A 45 7.12 18.08 2.95
CA ILE A 45 7.44 17.04 3.96
C ILE A 45 8.85 16.47 3.82
N GLY A 46 9.70 17.06 2.97
CA GLY A 46 11.11 16.68 2.82
C GLY A 46 11.41 15.62 1.76
N PHE A 47 10.42 15.19 0.99
CA PHE A 47 10.62 14.31 -0.17
C PHE A 47 10.85 15.11 -1.45
N ALA A 48 11.57 14.50 -2.40
CA ALA A 48 11.73 15.10 -3.72
C ALA A 48 10.38 15.13 -4.45
N GLY A 49 9.94 16.31 -4.91
CA GLY A 49 8.61 16.49 -5.51
C GLY A 49 8.36 15.60 -6.73
N TRP A 50 9.39 15.25 -7.50
CA TRP A 50 9.27 14.35 -8.64
C TRP A 50 8.82 12.92 -8.25
N LEU A 51 8.97 12.52 -6.98
CA LEU A 51 8.46 11.23 -6.49
C LEU A 51 6.94 11.14 -6.54
N ALA A 52 6.21 12.27 -6.62
CA ALA A 52 4.76 12.28 -6.73
C ALA A 52 4.27 11.46 -7.93
N TYR A 53 5.00 11.45 -9.04
CA TYR A 53 4.63 10.72 -10.25
C TYR A 53 4.73 9.20 -10.08
N PRO A 54 5.93 8.62 -9.85
CA PRO A 54 6.06 7.17 -9.71
C PRO A 54 5.26 6.61 -8.53
N VAL A 55 5.19 7.34 -7.40
CA VAL A 55 4.38 6.90 -6.24
C VAL A 55 2.90 6.85 -6.59
N THR A 56 2.36 7.91 -7.21
CA THR A 56 0.94 7.94 -7.56
C THR A 56 0.58 6.84 -8.56
N PHE A 57 1.39 6.66 -9.62
CA PHE A 57 1.14 5.61 -10.61
C PHE A 57 1.29 4.21 -10.02
N PHE A 58 2.29 4.00 -9.15
CA PHE A 58 2.42 2.75 -8.41
C PHE A 58 1.18 2.51 -7.56
N GLU A 59 0.68 3.49 -6.81
CA GLU A 59 -0.47 3.27 -5.92
C GLU A 59 -1.73 2.87 -6.70
N VAL A 60 -2.00 3.53 -7.83
CA VAL A 60 -3.15 3.16 -8.68
C VAL A 60 -2.95 1.76 -9.28
N ALA A 61 -1.76 1.49 -9.84
CA ALA A 61 -1.47 0.20 -10.45
C ALA A 61 -1.47 -0.93 -9.42
N ALA A 62 -0.77 -0.78 -8.31
CA ALA A 62 -0.73 -1.73 -7.20
C ALA A 62 -2.12 -1.99 -6.65
N GLY A 63 -2.94 -0.96 -6.48
CA GLY A 63 -4.31 -1.10 -6.03
C GLY A 63 -5.14 -2.00 -6.95
N ALA A 64 -5.09 -1.73 -8.26
CA ALA A 64 -5.77 -2.54 -9.26
C ALA A 64 -5.22 -3.98 -9.32
N LEU A 65 -3.89 -4.14 -9.36
CA LEU A 65 -3.23 -5.45 -9.42
C LEU A 65 -3.54 -6.30 -8.19
N LEU A 66 -3.55 -5.71 -6.98
CA LEU A 66 -3.92 -6.42 -5.77
C LEU A 66 -5.38 -6.87 -5.83
N ILE A 67 -6.33 -5.99 -6.17
CA ILE A 67 -7.76 -6.36 -6.27
C ILE A 67 -7.97 -7.51 -7.27
N LEU A 68 -7.43 -7.35 -8.47
CA LEU A 68 -7.50 -8.36 -9.54
C LEU A 68 -6.69 -9.62 -9.23
N GLY A 69 -5.84 -9.58 -8.21
CA GLY A 69 -4.99 -10.70 -7.85
C GLY A 69 -3.95 -11.03 -8.93
N ILE A 70 -3.29 -10.01 -9.47
CA ILE A 70 -2.21 -10.15 -10.46
C ILE A 70 -0.88 -10.00 -9.74
N VAL A 71 -0.10 -11.08 -9.71
CA VAL A 71 1.16 -11.24 -8.97
C VAL A 71 1.17 -10.61 -7.55
N PRO A 72 0.16 -10.88 -6.69
CA PRO A 72 -0.06 -10.13 -5.45
C PRO A 72 1.11 -10.12 -4.47
N ARG A 73 1.81 -11.25 -4.29
CA ARG A 73 2.95 -11.33 -3.37
C ARG A 73 4.04 -10.32 -3.71
N TRP A 74 4.34 -10.17 -5.00
CA TRP A 74 5.40 -9.26 -5.45
C TRP A 74 4.95 -7.80 -5.38
N VAL A 75 3.70 -7.50 -5.73
CA VAL A 75 3.13 -6.16 -5.55
C VAL A 75 3.14 -5.77 -4.07
N ALA A 76 2.75 -6.68 -3.18
CA ALA A 76 2.78 -6.48 -1.75
C ALA A 76 4.21 -6.27 -1.21
N ALA A 77 5.20 -7.02 -1.70
CA ALA A 77 6.60 -6.83 -1.30
C ALA A 77 7.13 -5.43 -1.68
N ILE A 78 6.78 -4.91 -2.85
CA ILE A 78 7.14 -3.53 -3.24
C ILE A 78 6.38 -2.52 -2.38
N ALA A 79 5.09 -2.78 -2.11
CA ALA A 79 4.26 -1.95 -1.25
C ALA A 79 4.83 -1.81 0.18
N VAL A 80 5.46 -2.85 0.73
CA VAL A 80 6.16 -2.76 2.03
C VAL A 80 7.21 -1.64 2.01
N VAL A 81 8.05 -1.60 0.97
CA VAL A 81 9.10 -0.59 0.86
C VAL A 81 8.49 0.80 0.74
N GLN A 82 7.49 0.98 -0.13
CA GLN A 82 6.84 2.27 -0.29
C GLN A 82 6.17 2.75 1.01
N LEU A 83 5.38 1.90 1.66
CA LEU A 83 4.64 2.26 2.88
C LEU A 83 5.60 2.53 4.05
N PHE A 84 6.69 1.78 4.15
CA PHE A 84 7.71 2.03 5.16
C PHE A 84 8.37 3.40 4.94
N VAL A 85 8.81 3.70 3.71
CA VAL A 85 9.38 5.02 3.37
C VAL A 85 8.37 6.12 3.65
N ALA A 86 7.11 5.96 3.23
CA ALA A 86 6.05 6.93 3.52
C ALA A 86 5.82 7.12 5.02
N SER A 87 5.98 6.08 5.85
CA SER A 87 5.83 6.17 7.30
C SER A 87 6.90 7.05 7.97
N THR A 88 8.09 7.15 7.37
CA THR A 88 9.24 7.85 7.99
C THR A 88 8.98 9.33 8.24
N VAL A 89 8.18 9.99 7.39
CA VAL A 89 7.81 11.41 7.56
C VAL A 89 6.86 11.63 8.75
N HIS A 90 6.31 10.56 9.32
CA HIS A 90 5.39 10.60 10.46
C HIS A 90 6.06 10.23 11.79
N PHE A 91 7.30 9.72 11.80
CA PHE A 91 7.95 9.29 13.04
C PHE A 91 8.18 10.42 14.05
N GLY A 92 8.37 11.65 13.58
CA GLY A 92 8.46 12.84 14.43
C GLY A 92 7.12 13.30 15.02
N ASN A 93 5.98 12.81 14.50
CA ASN A 93 4.64 13.28 14.89
C ASN A 93 4.02 12.46 16.04
N GLY A 94 4.75 11.48 16.59
CA GLY A 94 4.24 10.54 17.60
C GLY A 94 3.39 9.41 17.01
N TRP A 95 2.88 8.54 17.89
CA TRP A 95 2.21 7.29 17.50
C TRP A 95 0.84 7.53 16.83
N GLY A 96 -0.10 8.19 17.53
CA GLY A 96 -1.51 8.22 17.14
C GLY A 96 -1.79 8.93 15.82
N PHE A 97 -2.59 8.31 14.95
CA PHE A 97 -2.94 8.87 13.64
C PHE A 97 -3.58 10.26 13.69
N GLY A 98 -4.30 10.59 14.77
CA GLY A 98 -4.95 11.90 14.97
C GLY A 98 -4.01 13.07 15.34
N ASN A 99 -2.71 12.82 15.53
CA ASN A 99 -1.75 13.87 15.85
C ASN A 99 -1.61 14.89 14.71
N ALA A 100 -1.14 16.10 15.03
CA ALA A 100 -0.84 17.12 14.02
C ALA A 100 0.15 16.56 12.98
N GLY A 101 -0.21 16.63 11.69
CA GLY A 101 0.58 16.05 10.60
C GLY A 101 0.43 14.52 10.42
N GLY A 102 -0.40 13.86 11.25
CA GLY A 102 -0.63 12.42 11.26
C GLY A 102 0.51 11.66 11.93
N GLY A 103 0.19 10.82 12.92
CA GLY A 103 1.16 9.91 13.55
C GLY A 103 1.45 8.65 12.71
N TRP A 104 2.47 7.91 13.12
CA TRP A 104 3.01 6.78 12.34
C TRP A 104 2.26 5.45 12.50
N GLU A 105 1.31 5.34 13.44
CA GLU A 105 0.54 4.13 13.74
C GLU A 105 -0.05 3.49 12.48
N TYR A 106 -0.87 4.25 11.75
CA TYR A 106 -1.59 3.74 10.59
C TYR A 106 -0.68 3.35 9.40
N PRO A 107 0.27 4.18 8.94
CA PRO A 107 1.11 3.80 7.81
C PRO A 107 2.07 2.63 8.14
N ILE A 108 2.51 2.48 9.39
CA ILE A 108 3.26 1.28 9.82
C ILE A 108 2.36 0.05 9.89
N PHE A 109 1.12 0.18 10.36
CA PHE A 109 0.15 -0.92 10.32
C PHE A 109 -0.06 -1.41 8.88
N LEU A 110 -0.23 -0.50 7.91
CA LEU A 110 -0.32 -0.85 6.50
C LEU A 110 0.96 -1.51 5.96
N THR A 111 2.13 -1.04 6.39
CA THR A 111 3.42 -1.66 6.04
C THR A 111 3.47 -3.12 6.49
N VAL A 112 3.09 -3.38 7.74
CA VAL A 112 3.05 -4.75 8.30
C VAL A 112 1.99 -5.59 7.59
N ALA A 113 0.81 -5.03 7.30
CA ALA A 113 -0.25 -5.71 6.57
C ALA A 113 0.22 -6.13 5.14
N ALA A 114 0.94 -5.26 4.44
CA ALA A 114 1.55 -5.58 3.15
C ALA A 114 2.61 -6.68 3.28
N ALA A 115 3.44 -6.66 4.34
CA ALA A 115 4.42 -7.70 4.59
C ALA A 115 3.75 -9.06 4.87
N VAL A 116 2.68 -9.07 5.66
CA VAL A 116 1.88 -10.27 5.91
C VAL A 116 1.33 -10.84 4.61
N LEU A 117 0.78 -10.00 3.71
CA LEU A 117 0.30 -10.45 2.41
C LEU A 117 1.43 -11.03 1.54
N ALA A 118 2.60 -10.38 1.50
CA ALA A 118 3.75 -10.88 0.76
C ALA A 118 4.23 -12.25 1.26
N LEU A 119 4.09 -12.51 2.56
CA LEU A 119 4.43 -13.80 3.19
C LEU A 119 3.35 -14.87 3.00
N LEU A 120 2.06 -14.50 3.08
CA LEU A 120 0.93 -15.42 2.90
C LEU A 120 0.77 -15.88 1.44
N GLY A 121 1.14 -15.04 0.48
CA GLY A 121 0.99 -15.32 -0.95
C GLY A 121 -0.32 -14.79 -1.53
N ASP A 122 -0.72 -15.35 -2.68
CA ASP A 122 -1.68 -14.69 -3.57
C ASP A 122 -3.13 -14.70 -3.09
N GLY A 123 -3.49 -15.63 -2.21
CA GLY A 123 -4.86 -15.86 -1.78
C GLY A 123 -5.76 -16.47 -2.86
N LYS A 124 -7.04 -16.59 -2.54
CA LYS A 124 -8.07 -17.13 -3.45
C LYS A 124 -8.33 -16.17 -4.62
N PHE A 125 -8.81 -16.70 -5.74
CA PHE A 125 -9.25 -15.93 -6.92
C PHE A 125 -8.21 -14.94 -7.47
N ALA A 126 -6.92 -15.30 -7.40
CA ALA A 126 -5.88 -14.57 -8.11
C ALA A 126 -5.99 -14.86 -9.62
N LEU A 127 -6.08 -13.82 -10.46
CA LEU A 127 -6.10 -13.97 -11.92
C LEU A 127 -4.74 -14.40 -12.46
N VAL A 128 -3.65 -13.92 -11.86
CA VAL A 128 -2.28 -14.30 -12.21
C VAL A 128 -1.48 -14.52 -10.93
N LYS A 129 -1.03 -15.76 -10.72
CA LYS A 129 -0.26 -16.14 -9.53
C LYS A 129 1.16 -15.57 -9.56
N SER A 130 1.72 -15.25 -8.40
CA SER A 130 3.11 -14.77 -8.24
C SER A 130 4.18 -15.83 -8.45
N GLY A 131 3.79 -17.11 -8.48
CA GLY A 131 4.69 -18.24 -8.73
C GLY A 131 3.93 -19.43 -9.29
N ARG A 132 4.67 -20.49 -9.64
CA ARG A 132 4.10 -21.77 -10.06
C ARG A 132 3.61 -22.53 -8.82
N GLY A 133 2.44 -22.15 -8.32
CA GLY A 133 1.67 -22.88 -7.32
C GLY A 133 0.41 -23.47 -7.93
#